data_AF-A1ZCK3-F1
#
_entry.id   AF-A1ZCK3-F1
#
_cell.length_a   1.000
_cell.length_b   1.000
_cell.length_c   1.000
_cell.angle_alpha   90.00
_cell.angle_beta   90.00
_cell.angle_gamma   90.00
#
_symmetry.space_group_name_H-M   'P 1'
#
loop_
_entity.id
_entity.type
_entity.pdbx_description
1 polymer ?
#
loop_
_entity_poly.entity_id
_entity_poly.type
_entity_poly.pdbx_seq_one_letter_code
_entity_poly.pdbx_strand_id
1 'polypeptide(L)' 'MESYVFEKRAYPHPRFPESLTYRAKYWGNDMAEAFMVVRTVL' A
#
# COMPACT_ATOMS: atom_id res chain seq x y z
N MET A 1 4.77 17.99 1.53
CA MET A 1 3.34 17.92 1.14
C MET A 1 2.55 18.29 2.38
N GLU A 2 2.12 19.55 2.47
CA GLU A 2 1.45 20.09 3.66
C GLU A 2 0.08 19.40 3.82
N SER A 3 -0.11 18.73 4.95
CA SER A 3 -1.36 18.04 5.28
C SER A 3 -2.39 19.03 5.84
N TYR A 4 -3.42 19.33 5.08
CA TYR A 4 -4.58 20.09 5.55
C TYR A 4 -5.27 19.38 6.72
N VAL A 5 -5.57 20.15 7.78
CA VAL A 5 -6.13 19.69 9.07
C VAL A 5 -7.52 19.03 8.93
N PHE A 6 -8.14 19.11 7.75
CA PHE A 6 -9.48 18.61 7.45
C PHE A 6 -9.55 17.10 7.12
N GLU A 7 -8.42 16.42 6.87
CA GLU A 7 -8.41 14.99 6.54
C GLU A 7 -8.06 14.10 7.75
N LYS A 8 -8.76 14.24 8.88
CA LYS A 8 -8.70 13.21 9.95
C LYS A 8 -9.47 11.98 9.49
N ARG A 9 -8.78 11.06 8.84
CA ARG A 9 -9.32 9.76 8.40
C ARG A 9 -8.87 8.67 9.36
N ALA A 10 -9.71 7.66 9.60
CA ALA A 10 -9.36 6.50 10.42
C ALA A 10 -8.26 5.64 9.78
N TYR A 11 -8.04 5.79 8.48
CA TYR A 11 -7.02 5.07 7.71
C TYR A 11 -6.21 6.06 6.89
N PRO A 12 -4.91 5.77 6.65
CA PRO A 12 -4.08 6.61 5.81
C PRO A 12 -4.65 6.71 4.40
N HIS A 13 -4.54 7.90 3.79
CA HIS A 13 -4.85 8.08 2.37
C HIS A 13 -4.04 7.04 1.56
N PRO A 14 -4.63 6.39 0.54
CA PRO A 14 -3.93 5.43 -0.33
C PRO A 14 -2.63 5.93 -0.99
N ARG A 15 -2.37 7.25 -0.97
CA ARG A 15 -1.18 7.88 -1.55
C ARG A 15 -0.07 8.10 -0.52
N PHE A 16 -0.35 7.87 0.77
CA PHE A 16 0.68 7.95 1.80
C PHE A 16 1.53 6.67 1.80
N PRO A 17 2.85 6.77 2.07
CA PRO A 17 3.74 5.62 2.15
C PRO A 17 3.26 4.55 3.14
N GLU A 18 2.65 4.97 4.24
CA GLU A 18 2.13 4.08 5.28
C GLU A 18 1.07 3.10 4.74
N SER A 19 0.23 3.54 3.79
CA SER A 19 -0.74 2.67 3.11
C SER A 19 -0.08 1.53 2.33
N LEU A 20 1.10 1.76 1.75
CA LEU A 20 1.88 0.73 1.08
C LEU A 20 2.45 -0.28 2.07
N THR A 21 2.91 0.20 3.24
CA THR A 21 3.40 -0.68 4.31
C THR A 21 2.31 -1.60 4.83
N TYR A 22 1.09 -1.09 5.07
CA TYR A 22 -0.05 -1.93 5.45
C TYR A 22 -0.38 -2.98 4.39
N ARG A 23 -0.35 -2.58 3.10
CA ARG A 23 -0.60 -3.50 1.99
C ARG A 23 0.47 -4.60 1.92
N ALA A 24 1.74 -4.27 2.12
CA ALA A 24 2.82 -5.25 2.09
C ALA A 24 2.72 -6.29 3.23
N LYS A 25 2.33 -5.83 4.43
CA LYS A 25 2.09 -6.69 5.60
C LYS A 25 0.83 -7.56 5.45
N TYR A 26 -0.15 -7.12 4.67
CA TYR A 26 -1.34 -7.92 4.38
C TYR A 26 -1.02 -9.13 3.49
N TRP A 27 -0.14 -8.94 2.50
CA TRP A 27 0.19 -9.99 1.53
C TRP A 27 1.27 -10.98 2.00
N GLY A 28 2.11 -10.61 2.97
CA GLY A 28 3.20 -11.44 3.49
C GLY A 28 3.18 -11.56 5.01
N ASN A 29 3.96 -12.50 5.55
CA ASN A 29 4.11 -12.66 7.00
C ASN A 29 4.94 -11.51 7.63
N ASP A 30 5.86 -10.91 6.85
CA ASP A 30 6.60 -9.69 7.20
C ASP A 30 6.28 -8.54 6.22
N MET A 31 6.75 -8.64 4.99
CA MET A 31 6.39 -7.74 3.89
C MET A 31 6.50 -8.49 2.55
N ALA A 32 5.42 -8.47 1.76
CA ALA A 32 5.43 -8.98 0.40
C ALA A 32 4.64 -8.05 -0.53
N GLU A 33 5.11 -7.89 -1.76
CA GLU A 33 4.38 -7.15 -2.79
C GLU A 33 3.66 -8.13 -3.72
N ALA A 34 2.34 -8.01 -3.78
CA ALA A 34 1.54 -8.82 -4.69
C ALA A 34 1.69 -8.29 -6.13
N PHE A 35 1.94 -9.21 -7.07
CA PHE A 35 2.00 -8.94 -8.49
C PHE A 35 1.14 -9.94 -9.27
N MET A 36 0.80 -9.57 -10.50
CA MET A 36 0.05 -10.42 -11.42
C MET A 36 0.93 -10.75 -12.63
N VAL A 37 1.08 -12.03 -12.92
CA VAL A 37 1.76 -12.48 -14.14
C VAL A 37 0.79 -12.36 -15.31
N VAL A 38 1.11 -11.49 -16.27
CA VAL A 38 0.27 -11.27 -17.46
C VAL A 38 0.66 -12.22 -18.60
N ARG A 39 1.95 -12.57 -18.69
CA ARG A 39 2.49 -13.48 -19.70
C ARG A 39 3.67 -14.24 -19.13
N THR A 40 3.80 -15.50 -19.55
CA THR A 40 4.98 -16.34 -19.32
C THR A 40 5.60 -16.66 -20.66
N VAL A 41 6.92 -16.54 -20.78
CA VAL A 41 7.66 -16.97 -21.97
C VAL A 41 8.33 -18.29 -21.60
N LEU A 42 7.95 -19.35 -22.32
CA LEU A 42 8.57 -20.67 -22.24
C LEU A 42 9.71 -20.78 -23.26
#